data_AF-A0A437MN83-F1
#
_entry.id   AF-A0A437MN83-F1
#
_cell.length_a   1.000
_cell.length_b   1.000
_cell.length_c   1.000
_cell.angle_alpha   90.00
_cell.angle_beta   90.00
_cell.angle_gamma   90.00
#
_symmetry.space_group_name_H-M   'P 1'
#
loop_
_entity.id
_entity.type
_entity.pdbx_description
1 polymer ?
#
loop_
_entity_poly.entity_id
_entity_poly.type
_entity_poly.pdbx_seq_one_letter_code
_entity_poly.pdbx_strand_id
1 'polypeptide(L)'
;MSLSATTSRMLACKGAPAELRRRAGTTGTFGTDSCRAFITSYSPDQLVGQVRQGDARAVVGAAYPSLGGPEPHDQLVQDGKLWTIMGAKERRVRGVLAGYDLWLRGTGTADDRRGNRAETEGGALGVTGGGSRIAVA
;
A
#
# COMPACT_ATOMS: atom_id res chain seq x y z
N MET A 1 13.92 1.52 -30.95
CA MET A 1 13.57 1.05 -29.58
C MET A 1 12.10 1.36 -29.32
N SER A 2 11.30 0.34 -29.00
CA SER A 2 9.89 0.53 -28.60
C SER A 2 9.81 1.29 -27.28
N LEU A 3 8.96 2.31 -27.17
CA LEU A 3 8.86 3.16 -25.98
C LEU A 3 8.18 2.47 -24.78
N SER A 4 7.48 1.35 -25.00
CA SER A 4 7.10 0.42 -23.93
C SER A 4 8.37 -0.06 -23.18
N ALA A 5 9.48 -0.30 -23.90
CA ALA A 5 10.76 -0.62 -23.29
C ALA A 5 11.34 0.56 -22.49
N THR A 6 10.96 1.82 -22.76
CA THR A 6 11.44 2.98 -21.99
C THR A 6 10.81 3.03 -20.59
N THR A 7 9.49 2.82 -20.47
CA THR A 7 8.83 2.74 -19.15
C THR A 7 9.32 1.51 -18.39
N SER A 8 9.41 0.34 -19.07
CA SER A 8 9.97 -0.87 -18.46
C SER A 8 11.42 -0.69 -18.03
N ARG A 9 12.26 0.00 -18.82
CA ARG A 9 13.66 0.29 -18.46
C ARG A 9 13.76 1.28 -17.32
N MET A 10 12.91 2.30 -17.29
CA MET A 10 12.85 3.26 -16.18
C MET A 10 12.46 2.55 -14.88
N LEU A 11 11.44 1.69 -14.90
CA LEU A 11 11.04 0.88 -13.75
C LEU A 11 12.09 -0.18 -13.37
N ALA A 12 12.80 -0.76 -14.33
CA ALA A 12 13.90 -1.67 -14.06
C ALA A 12 15.07 -0.96 -13.36
N CYS A 13 15.37 0.29 -13.74
CA CYS A 13 16.47 1.06 -13.16
C CYS A 13 16.10 1.79 -11.86
N LYS A 14 14.87 2.29 -11.73
CA LYS A 14 14.45 3.21 -10.65
C LYS A 14 13.24 2.72 -9.85
N GLY A 15 12.46 1.79 -10.39
CA GLY A 15 11.31 1.23 -9.68
C GLY A 15 11.78 0.19 -8.66
N ALA A 16 11.23 0.26 -7.45
CA ALA A 16 11.46 -0.76 -6.44
C ALA A 16 10.36 -1.84 -6.50
N PRO A 17 10.61 -3.04 -5.96
CA PRO A 17 9.60 -4.08 -5.82
C PRO A 17 8.39 -3.57 -5.05
N ALA A 18 7.19 -3.84 -5.58
CA ALA A 18 5.93 -3.47 -4.96
C ALA A 18 4.87 -4.55 -5.21
N GLU A 19 3.82 -4.53 -4.43
CA GLU A 19 2.68 -5.43 -4.54
C GLU A 19 1.41 -4.62 -4.73
N LEU A 20 0.65 -4.92 -5.79
CA LEU A 20 -0.72 -4.44 -5.93
C LEU A 20 -1.65 -5.45 -5.27
N ARG A 21 -2.46 -4.99 -4.32
CA ARG A 21 -3.40 -5.81 -3.57
C ARG A 21 -4.82 -5.28 -3.80
N ARG A 22 -5.71 -6.18 -4.21
CA ARG A 22 -7.14 -5.91 -4.32
C ARG A 22 -7.89 -6.80 -3.34
N ARG A 23 -8.85 -6.25 -2.61
CA ARG A 23 -9.70 -7.04 -1.73
C ARG A 23 -10.58 -7.97 -2.57
N ALA A 24 -10.51 -9.26 -2.31
CA ALA A 24 -11.32 -10.28 -2.98
C ALA A 24 -12.46 -10.70 -2.04
N GLY A 25 -13.69 -10.25 -2.34
CA GLY A 25 -14.88 -10.59 -1.56
C GLY A 25 -15.00 -9.84 -0.21
N THR A 26 -15.71 -10.45 0.74
CA THR A 26 -16.05 -9.86 2.05
C THR A 26 -15.13 -10.30 3.18
N THR A 27 -14.61 -11.53 3.11
CA THR A 27 -13.54 -12.04 3.97
C THR A 27 -12.23 -11.36 3.63
N GLY A 28 -11.32 -11.14 4.59
CA GLY A 28 -10.08 -10.36 4.44
C GLY A 28 -9.02 -10.93 3.48
N THR A 29 -9.44 -11.60 2.42
CA THR A 29 -8.60 -12.16 1.36
C THR A 29 -8.25 -11.06 0.36
N PHE A 30 -6.98 -11.01 -0.05
CA PHE A 30 -6.51 -10.08 -1.07
C PHE A 30 -5.95 -10.86 -2.27
N GLY A 31 -6.45 -10.53 -3.47
CA GLY A 31 -5.74 -10.86 -4.70
C GLY A 31 -4.50 -9.99 -4.80
N THR A 32 -3.35 -10.57 -5.15
CA THR A 32 -2.07 -9.86 -5.14
C THR A 32 -1.32 -10.11 -6.44
N ASP A 33 -0.84 -9.05 -7.07
CA ASP A 33 0.10 -9.10 -8.18
C ASP A 33 1.40 -8.36 -7.82
N SER A 34 2.54 -9.01 -8.05
CA SER A 34 3.85 -8.38 -7.88
C SER A 34 4.14 -7.44 -9.05
N CYS A 35 4.70 -6.28 -8.74
CA CYS A 35 5.04 -5.28 -9.74
C CYS A 35 6.28 -4.48 -9.32
N ARG A 36 6.66 -3.51 -10.15
CA ARG A 36 7.64 -2.48 -9.77
C ARG A 36 6.99 -1.13 -9.81
N ALA A 37 7.23 -0.33 -8.78
CA ALA A 37 6.68 0.99 -8.62
C ALA A 37 7.78 2.04 -8.41
N PHE A 38 7.61 3.19 -9.03
CA PHE A 38 8.38 4.39 -8.75
C PHE A 38 7.43 5.42 -8.14
N ILE A 39 7.56 5.64 -6.82
CA ILE A 39 6.73 6.57 -6.06
C ILE A 39 7.46 7.91 -5.92
N THR A 40 6.73 9.01 -6.12
CA THR A 40 7.21 10.39 -5.96
C THR A 40 6.18 11.18 -5.17
N SER A 41 6.60 11.81 -4.08
CA SER A 41 5.76 12.69 -3.28
C SER A 41 5.49 14.01 -3.99
N TYR A 42 4.36 14.64 -3.68
CA TYR A 42 4.07 15.98 -4.19
C TYR A 42 4.93 17.04 -3.49
N SER A 43 5.37 18.02 -4.27
CA SER A 43 6.05 19.21 -3.77
C SER A 43 5.03 20.17 -3.12
N PRO A 44 5.41 21.06 -2.18
CA PRO A 44 4.46 21.95 -1.52
C PRO A 44 3.63 22.83 -2.48
N ASP A 45 4.23 23.28 -3.57
CA ASP A 45 3.59 24.05 -4.66
C ASP A 45 2.56 23.23 -5.46
N GLN A 46 2.60 21.91 -5.35
CA GLN A 46 1.71 20.97 -6.04
C GLN A 46 0.52 20.54 -5.18
N LEU A 47 0.45 20.99 -3.92
CA LEU A 47 -0.66 20.71 -3.00
C LEU A 47 -1.86 21.62 -3.32
N VAL A 48 -2.43 21.43 -4.50
CA VAL A 48 -3.59 22.19 -4.99
C VAL A 48 -4.81 21.29 -5.21
N GLY A 49 -6.00 21.84 -5.01
CA GLY A 49 -7.27 21.12 -5.21
C GLY A 49 -7.50 19.99 -4.20
N GLN A 50 -7.57 18.74 -4.70
CA GLN A 50 -7.86 17.55 -3.89
C GLN A 50 -6.61 16.82 -3.37
N VAL A 51 -5.41 17.33 -3.72
CA VAL A 51 -4.12 16.79 -3.27
C VAL A 51 -3.84 17.27 -1.85
N ARG A 52 -3.52 16.33 -0.95
CA ARG A 52 -3.24 16.61 0.47
C ARG A 52 -1.80 16.29 0.81
N GLN A 53 -1.30 16.87 1.91
CA GLN A 53 -0.01 16.49 2.46
C GLN A 53 0.01 14.99 2.77
N GLY A 54 1.03 14.29 2.28
CA GLY A 54 1.15 12.84 2.38
C GLY A 54 0.59 12.07 1.18
N ASP A 55 -0.11 12.72 0.25
CA ASP A 55 -0.44 12.09 -1.03
C ASP A 55 0.84 11.93 -1.88
N ALA A 56 0.84 10.95 -2.78
CA ALA A 56 1.96 10.69 -3.69
C ALA A 56 1.47 10.30 -5.07
N ARG A 57 2.38 10.27 -6.04
CA ARG A 57 2.16 9.72 -7.37
C ARG A 57 3.03 8.50 -7.56
N ALA A 58 2.49 7.45 -8.16
CA ALA A 58 3.29 6.31 -8.58
C ALA A 58 3.22 6.07 -10.07
N VAL A 59 4.31 5.58 -10.62
CA VAL A 59 4.35 4.95 -11.93
C VAL A 59 4.59 3.47 -11.74
N VAL A 60 3.74 2.66 -12.37
CA VAL A 60 3.80 1.21 -12.30
C VAL A 60 3.76 0.61 -13.70
N GLY A 61 4.22 -0.64 -13.82
CA GLY A 61 4.20 -1.41 -15.08
C GLY A 61 2.78 -1.75 -15.55
N ALA A 62 2.66 -2.35 -16.73
CA ALA A 62 1.36 -2.73 -17.31
C ALA A 62 0.91 -4.16 -16.99
N ALA A 63 1.76 -4.97 -16.36
CA ALA A 63 1.51 -6.41 -16.21
C ALA A 63 0.87 -6.72 -14.84
N TYR A 64 -0.41 -7.12 -14.88
CA TYR A 64 -1.22 -7.53 -13.74
C TYR A 64 -2.07 -8.76 -14.11
N PRO A 65 -1.48 -9.96 -14.13
CA PRO A 65 -2.14 -11.16 -14.66
C PRO A 65 -3.34 -11.60 -13.83
N SER A 66 -3.34 -11.35 -12.51
CA SER A 66 -4.43 -11.76 -11.62
C SER A 66 -5.50 -10.68 -11.48
N LEU A 67 -5.09 -9.41 -11.50
CA LEU A 67 -5.96 -8.28 -11.20
C LEU A 67 -6.45 -7.51 -12.45
N GLY A 68 -5.82 -7.70 -13.62
CA GLY A 68 -6.19 -7.03 -14.87
C GLY A 68 -5.82 -5.54 -14.94
N GLY A 69 -5.33 -4.95 -13.84
CA GLY A 69 -4.88 -3.57 -13.75
C GLY A 69 -5.19 -2.96 -12.38
N PRO A 70 -4.67 -1.77 -12.08
CA PRO A 70 -4.97 -1.04 -10.85
C PRO A 70 -6.31 -0.31 -10.92
N GLU A 71 -7.11 -0.43 -9.86
CA GLU A 71 -8.40 0.24 -9.70
C GLU A 71 -8.41 1.19 -8.49
N PRO A 72 -9.33 2.17 -8.45
CA PRO A 72 -9.56 2.96 -7.24
C PRO A 72 -9.87 2.07 -6.05
N HIS A 73 -9.31 2.42 -4.88
CA HIS A 73 -9.36 1.69 -3.61
C HIS A 73 -8.51 0.42 -3.51
N ASP A 74 -7.79 0.03 -4.57
CA ASP A 74 -6.72 -0.95 -4.46
C ASP A 74 -5.59 -0.43 -3.56
N GLN A 75 -4.78 -1.35 -3.04
CA GLN A 75 -3.64 -1.04 -2.19
C GLN A 75 -2.34 -1.31 -2.94
N LEU A 76 -1.41 -0.36 -2.88
CA LEU A 76 -0.05 -0.54 -3.34
C LEU A 76 0.87 -0.64 -2.12
N VAL A 77 1.58 -1.75 -2.00
CA VAL A 77 2.54 -1.99 -0.91
C VAL A 77 3.95 -1.92 -1.47
N GLN A 78 4.79 -1.06 -0.93
CA GLN A 78 6.20 -0.94 -1.32
C GLN A 78 7.04 -0.68 -0.08
N ASP A 79 8.10 -1.47 0.13
CA ASP A 79 8.99 -1.37 1.29
C ASP A 79 8.23 -1.40 2.64
N GLY A 80 7.22 -2.26 2.74
CA GLY A 80 6.34 -2.36 3.92
C GLY A 80 5.34 -1.22 4.07
N LYS A 81 5.41 -0.17 3.26
CA LYS A 81 4.50 0.97 3.30
C LYS A 81 3.25 0.69 2.49
N LEU A 82 2.08 0.91 3.11
CA LEU A 82 0.79 0.74 2.45
C LEU A 82 0.26 2.08 1.91
N TRP A 83 -0.14 2.06 0.65
CA TRP A 83 -0.73 3.21 -0.05
C TRP A 83 -2.09 2.83 -0.61
N THR A 84 -3.08 3.69 -0.45
CA THR A 84 -4.40 3.51 -1.07
C THR A 84 -4.42 4.22 -2.41
N ILE A 85 -4.83 3.53 -3.47
CA ILE A 85 -5.00 4.10 -4.80
C ILE A 85 -6.29 4.91 -4.84
N MET A 86 -6.18 6.21 -5.08
CA MET A 86 -7.32 7.11 -5.25
C MET A 86 -7.77 7.21 -6.70
N GLY A 87 -6.87 6.93 -7.63
CA GLY A 87 -7.15 6.92 -9.05
C GLY A 87 -6.03 6.27 -9.82
N ALA A 88 -6.38 5.73 -10.98
CA ALA A 88 -5.44 5.14 -11.93
C ALA A 88 -5.73 5.71 -13.32
N LYS A 89 -4.67 6.08 -14.03
CA LYS A 89 -4.73 6.49 -15.43
C LYS A 89 -3.79 5.63 -16.25
N GLU A 90 -4.31 5.05 -17.32
CA GLU A 90 -3.47 4.34 -18.28
C GLU A 90 -2.43 5.28 -18.90
N ARG A 91 -1.18 4.84 -18.84
CA ARG A 91 -0.09 5.44 -19.61
C ARG A 91 0.06 4.63 -20.89
N ARG A 92 -0.50 5.14 -21.99
CA ARG A 92 -0.26 4.60 -23.33
C ARG A 92 0.86 5.37 -24.01
N VAL A 93 1.75 4.64 -24.68
CA VAL A 93 2.79 5.24 -25.52
C VAL A 93 2.69 4.65 -26.91
N ARG A 94 2.42 5.51 -27.90
CA ARG A 94 2.12 5.10 -29.29
C ARG A 94 1.01 4.03 -29.37
N GLY A 95 -0.04 4.20 -28.58
CA GLY A 95 -1.19 3.27 -28.54
C GLY A 95 -0.99 2.00 -27.71
N VAL A 96 0.24 1.70 -27.27
CA VAL A 96 0.54 0.52 -26.44
C VAL A 96 0.48 0.87 -24.96
N LEU A 97 -0.20 0.06 -24.15
CA LEU A 97 -0.22 0.21 -22.69
C LEU A 97 1.19 -0.01 -22.13
N ALA A 98 1.81 1.06 -21.66
CA ALA A 98 3.16 1.02 -21.09
C ALA A 98 3.14 0.91 -19.56
N GLY A 99 2.01 1.23 -18.92
CA GLY A 99 1.83 1.15 -17.48
C GLY A 99 0.70 2.04 -17.00
N TYR A 100 0.73 2.40 -15.72
CA TYR A 100 -0.28 3.26 -15.11
C TYR A 100 0.38 4.40 -14.32
N ASP A 101 -0.26 5.57 -14.36
CA ASP A 101 -0.06 6.65 -13.40
C ASP A 101 -1.08 6.50 -12.29
N LEU A 102 -0.62 6.36 -11.05
CA LEU A 102 -1.46 6.19 -9.88
C LEU A 102 -1.40 7.43 -9.00
N TRP A 103 -2.56 7.84 -8.48
CA TRP A 103 -2.66 8.79 -7.38
C TRP A 103 -2.81 8.01 -6.09
N LEU A 104 -1.88 8.20 -5.18
CA LEU A 104 -1.81 7.48 -3.92
C LEU A 104 -2.18 8.39 -2.77
N ARG A 105 -2.87 7.83 -1.78
CA ARG A 105 -3.20 8.48 -0.51
C ARG A 105 -2.75 7.64 0.66
N GLY A 106 -2.29 8.34 1.68
CA GLY A 106 -1.87 7.76 2.96
C GLY A 106 -0.39 8.00 3.22
N THR A 107 -0.02 8.01 4.48
CA THR A 107 1.34 8.30 4.93
C THR A 107 2.20 7.05 4.95
N GLY A 108 2.24 6.27 3.85
CA GLY A 108 3.06 5.06 3.72
C GLY A 108 3.28 4.31 5.04
N THR A 109 2.21 4.09 5.81
CA THR A 109 2.31 3.53 7.15
C THR A 109 2.50 2.04 6.97
N ALA A 110 3.47 1.45 7.68
CA ALA A 110 3.56 0.01 7.82
C ALA A 110 2.27 -0.47 8.46
N ASP A 111 1.42 -1.16 7.69
CA ASP A 111 0.15 -1.67 8.19
C ASP A 111 0.39 -2.96 8.97
N ASP A 112 0.87 -2.82 10.21
CA ASP A 112 0.96 -3.91 11.18
C ASP A 112 -0.26 -3.92 12.13
N ARG A 113 -1.31 -3.11 11.89
CA ARG A 113 -2.41 -2.92 12.87
C ARG A 113 -3.83 -2.84 12.33
N ARG A 114 -4.14 -3.47 11.19
CA ARG A 114 -5.55 -3.59 10.74
C ARG A 114 -6.08 -5.02 10.72
N GLY A 115 -5.69 -5.82 11.72
CA GLY A 115 -6.29 -7.10 12.04
C GLY A 115 -6.07 -7.48 13.51
N ASN A 116 -6.84 -6.90 14.43
CA ASN A 116 -7.18 -7.43 15.78
C ASN A 116 -7.88 -6.35 16.64
N ARG A 117 -9.06 -5.89 16.20
CA ARG A 117 -9.99 -5.16 17.09
C ARG A 117 -11.35 -5.86 17.13
N ALA A 118 -11.31 -7.18 17.23
CA ALA A 118 -12.40 -7.98 17.74
C ALA A 118 -11.77 -8.97 18.71
N GLU A 119 -12.34 -9.06 19.91
CA GLU A 119 -12.00 -10.02 20.98
C GLU A 119 -10.77 -9.72 21.83
N THR A 120 -10.88 -8.75 22.75
CA THR A 120 -10.49 -8.96 24.16
C THR A 120 -11.25 -7.97 25.05
N GLU A 121 -12.58 -8.07 25.05
CA GLU A 121 -13.35 -7.73 26.25
C GLU A 121 -13.44 -9.03 27.05
N GLY A 122 -12.54 -9.18 28.02
CA GLY A 122 -12.45 -10.37 28.87
C GLY A 122 -11.39 -10.09 29.93
N GLY A 123 -11.84 -9.54 31.06
CA GLY A 123 -10.98 -9.02 32.12
C GLY A 123 -9.97 -10.03 32.68
N ALA A 124 -8.79 -9.52 33.01
CA ALA A 124 -7.86 -10.16 33.93
C ALA A 124 -7.25 -9.09 34.84
N LEU A 125 -7.90 -8.86 35.99
CA LEU A 125 -7.28 -8.26 37.16
C LEU A 125 -6.28 -9.28 37.72
N GLY A 126 -5.03 -9.21 37.29
CA GLY A 126 -3.91 -9.94 37.89
C GLY A 126 -3.02 -8.98 38.67
N VAL A 127 -3.33 -8.75 39.95
CA VAL A 127 -2.38 -8.15 40.90
C VAL A 127 -1.45 -9.25 41.38
N THR A 128 -0.19 -9.20 40.96
CA THR A 128 0.91 -9.95 41.57
C THR A 128 1.66 -9.05 42.54
N GLY A 129 1.72 -9.44 43.81
CA GLY A 129 2.56 -8.79 44.81
C GLY A 129 2.61 -9.61 46.09
N GLY A 130 3.62 -10.47 46.21
CA GLY A 130 3.90 -11.25 47.42
C GLY A 130 4.49 -10.38 48.54
N GLY A 131 4.17 -10.74 49.79
CA GLY A 131 4.71 -10.09 50.98
C GLY A 131 4.41 -10.85 52.28
N SER A 132 5.38 -11.64 52.73
CA SER A 132 5.78 -12.00 54.11
C SER A 132 4.77 -12.14 55.28
N ARG A 133 4.83 -13.35 55.87
CA ARG A 133 4.87 -13.74 57.30
C ARG A 133 3.84 -13.15 58.28
N ILE A 134 3.00 -14.03 58.85
CA ILE A 134 2.61 -13.97 60.27
C ILE A 134 2.63 -15.39 60.85
N ALA A 135 3.33 -15.51 61.99
CA ALA A 135 3.37 -16.67 62.87
C ALA A 135 2.08 -16.72 63.73
N VAL A 136 1.55 -17.92 63.94
CA VAL A 136 0.49 -18.16 64.93
C VAL A 136 1.15 -18.60 66.23
N ALA A 137 0.81 -17.89 67.31
CA ALA A 137 1.11 -18.23 68.69
C ALA A 137 0.07 -19.21 69.25
#